data_AF-A0A2D3PNX1-F1
#
_entry.id   AF-A0A2D3PNX1-F1
#
_cell.length_a   1.000
_cell.length_b   1.000
_cell.length_c   1.000
_cell.angle_alpha   90.00
_cell.angle_beta   90.00
_cell.angle_gamma   90.00
#
_symmetry.space_group_name_H-M   'P 1'
#
loop_
_entity.id
_entity.type
_entity.pdbx_description
1 polymer ?
#
loop_
_entity_poly.entity_id
_entity_poly.type
_entity_poly.pdbx_seq_one_letter_code
_entity_poly.pdbx_strand_id
1 'polypeptide(L)'
;MKKLLFLLFMLILSISASSKNFKYHPKTKDELKELIENESVYLGDIDTSAITDMSYLFIIGQKKIDACGTAYEYITTKRKNFSGIGKWNTSNVTDMEGLFFKMKDFNEDISTWNTSKVENMISMFEDADSFNQALNNWDVSKVKTMKNMFRGAISFNQVLNKWNVSEVIDMEEMFEAAYKFNQNINSWNVSKVKNMSYMFNSAKEFNQPLDKWNVSSVEDMTCMFRYTKKFNQALNSWNVSKVKYMEEMFYEAESFNQSLNRWNVSNVRNMARMFCDAKKFNQDLSMWKVQGATDTVNMFLGSPLENRKPKWEGQ
;
A
#
# COMPACT_ATOMS: atom_id res chain seq x y z
N MET A 1 34.59 22.01 3.05
CA MET A 1 35.40 21.74 4.26
C MET A 1 34.61 21.15 5.44
N LYS A 2 33.30 21.39 5.61
CA LYS A 2 32.50 20.70 6.65
C LYS A 2 32.03 19.27 6.29
N LYS A 3 32.04 18.86 5.02
CA LYS A 3 31.71 17.49 4.58
C LYS A 3 32.88 16.49 4.60
N LEU A 4 34.11 16.95 4.86
CA LEU A 4 35.31 16.10 4.79
C LEU A 4 35.92 15.76 6.17
N LEU A 5 35.36 16.32 7.25
CA LEU A 5 35.96 16.21 8.59
C LEU A 5 35.26 15.20 9.52
N PHE A 6 34.15 14.57 9.08
CA PHE A 6 33.37 13.65 9.93
C PHE A 6 33.55 12.16 9.60
N LEU A 7 34.20 11.84 8.47
CA LEU A 7 34.56 10.47 8.10
C LEU A 7 35.71 9.87 8.93
N LEU A 8 36.21 10.56 9.96
CA LEU A 8 37.38 10.16 10.73
C LEU A 8 37.09 9.57 12.13
N PHE A 9 35.84 9.39 12.56
CA PHE A 9 35.56 8.78 13.87
C PHE A 9 34.35 7.83 13.83
N MET A 10 34.52 6.67 13.19
CA MET A 10 33.69 5.49 13.43
C MET A 10 34.56 4.25 13.63
N LEU A 11 35.42 4.31 14.64
CA LEU A 11 36.05 3.11 15.21
C LEU A 11 35.83 3.16 16.73
N ILE A 12 34.79 2.49 17.22
CA ILE A 12 34.72 2.11 18.63
C ILE A 12 34.53 0.60 18.66
N LEU A 13 35.62 -0.11 19.01
CA LEU A 13 35.57 -1.52 19.38
C LEU A 13 34.78 -1.65 20.68
N SER A 14 33.65 -2.38 20.64
CA SER A 14 33.15 -3.08 21.82
C SER A 14 33.04 -4.56 21.50
N ILE A 15 34.02 -5.32 21.97
CA ILE A 15 34.06 -6.78 21.89
C ILE A 15 32.98 -7.31 22.83
N SER A 16 31.91 -7.88 22.27
CA SER A 16 31.10 -8.88 22.97
C SER A 16 30.72 -9.96 21.97
N ALA A 17 30.89 -11.22 22.40
CA ALA A 17 31.01 -12.39 21.54
C ALA A 17 29.70 -12.72 20.81
N SER A 18 29.72 -12.57 19.47
CA SER A 18 28.93 -13.31 18.45
C SER A 18 29.13 -12.74 17.03
N SER A 19 29.85 -11.62 16.84
CA SER A 19 29.65 -10.81 15.64
C SER A 19 30.38 -11.34 14.40
N LYS A 20 29.63 -11.44 13.29
CA LYS A 20 30.20 -11.19 11.96
C LYS A 20 30.94 -9.84 12.06
N ASN A 21 32.21 -9.75 11.67
CA ASN A 21 32.97 -8.50 11.74
C ASN A 21 32.42 -7.47 10.75
N PHE A 22 31.40 -6.70 11.16
CA PHE A 22 30.93 -5.54 10.42
C PHE A 22 31.99 -4.44 10.45
N LYS A 23 32.07 -3.62 9.39
CA LYS A 23 33.04 -2.53 9.27
C LYS A 23 32.48 -1.22 9.82
N TYR A 24 31.17 -1.02 9.72
CA TYR A 24 30.48 0.21 10.12
C TYR A 24 29.41 -0.11 11.16
N HIS A 25 29.26 0.75 12.18
CA HIS A 25 28.37 0.51 13.31
C HIS A 25 27.57 1.78 13.66
N PRO A 26 26.72 2.28 12.76
CA PRO A 26 25.93 3.47 13.02
C PRO A 26 25.02 3.27 14.24
N LYS A 27 24.95 4.31 15.08
CA LYS A 27 24.09 4.39 16.26
C LYS A 27 22.84 5.22 15.99
N THR A 28 22.85 6.04 14.94
CA THR A 28 21.73 6.90 14.57
C THR A 28 21.31 6.70 13.12
N LYS A 29 20.07 7.12 12.80
CA LYS A 29 19.54 7.13 11.44
C LYS A 29 20.40 7.99 10.51
N ASP A 30 20.87 9.14 10.98
CA ASP A 30 21.67 10.07 10.18
C ASP A 30 23.04 9.49 9.83
N GLU A 31 23.71 8.84 10.78
CA GLU A 31 24.94 8.11 10.52
C GLU A 31 24.75 6.99 9.50
N LEU A 32 23.62 6.26 9.56
CA LEU A 32 23.28 5.26 8.55
C LEU A 32 23.03 5.91 7.17
N LYS A 33 22.36 7.06 7.11
CA LYS A 33 22.15 7.81 5.85
C LYS A 33 23.47 8.21 5.21
N GLU A 34 24.44 8.70 5.98
CA GLU A 34 25.76 9.06 5.46
C GLU A 34 26.48 7.84 4.82
N LEU A 35 26.38 6.66 5.44
CA LEU A 35 26.94 5.42 4.89
C LEU A 35 26.21 4.98 3.61
N ILE A 36 24.89 5.14 3.56
CA ILE A 36 24.07 4.85 2.38
C ILE A 36 24.47 5.76 1.22
N GLU A 37 24.68 7.06 1.45
CA GLU A 37 25.08 8.02 0.41
C GLU A 37 26.48 7.75 -0.17
N ASN A 38 27.36 7.11 0.60
CA ASN A 38 28.68 6.72 0.12
C ASN A 38 28.61 5.42 -0.72
N GLU A 39 28.47 5.56 -2.04
CA GLU A 39 28.34 4.43 -2.98
C GLU A 39 29.50 3.41 -2.95
N SER A 40 30.67 3.78 -2.40
CA SER A 40 31.80 2.83 -2.21
C SER A 40 31.60 1.88 -1.02
N VAL A 41 30.65 2.17 -0.13
CA VAL A 41 30.29 1.29 0.99
C VAL A 41 29.45 0.13 0.46
N TYR A 42 29.91 -1.10 0.72
CA TYR A 42 29.10 -2.30 0.59
C TYR A 42 28.11 -2.38 1.76
N LEU A 43 26.80 -2.40 1.46
CA LEU A 43 25.78 -2.27 2.51
C LEU A 43 25.78 -3.44 3.50
N GLY A 44 26.30 -4.60 3.09
CA GLY A 44 26.42 -5.78 3.94
C GLY A 44 27.49 -5.67 5.04
N ASP A 45 28.36 -4.65 5.00
CA ASP A 45 29.37 -4.39 6.03
C ASP A 45 28.86 -3.47 7.16
N ILE A 46 27.60 -3.06 7.10
CA ILE A 46 26.98 -2.15 8.08
C ILE A 46 26.22 -2.98 9.13
N ASP A 47 26.59 -2.84 10.40
CA ASP A 47 25.81 -3.33 11.52
C ASP A 47 24.67 -2.36 11.85
N THR A 48 23.45 -2.71 11.43
CA THR A 48 22.24 -1.90 11.70
C THR A 48 21.56 -2.27 13.01
N SER A 49 22.15 -3.11 13.88
CA SER A 49 21.47 -3.63 15.08
C SER A 49 21.05 -2.55 16.09
N ALA A 50 21.67 -1.37 16.04
CA ALA A 50 21.35 -0.24 16.90
C ALA A 50 20.22 0.66 16.34
N ILE A 51 19.81 0.46 15.09
CA ILE A 51 18.87 1.33 14.39
C ILE A 51 17.44 0.87 14.67
N THR A 52 16.61 1.81 15.16
CA THR A 52 15.18 1.60 15.42
C THR A 52 14.28 2.29 14.40
N ASP A 53 14.79 3.34 13.75
CA ASP A 53 14.07 4.15 12.78
C ASP A 53 14.79 4.08 11.42
N MET A 54 14.13 3.46 10.44
CA MET A 54 14.57 3.36 9.06
C MET A 54 13.71 4.23 8.11
N SER A 55 12.91 5.15 8.66
CA SER A 55 12.04 5.98 7.83
C SER A 55 12.83 6.83 6.84
N TYR A 56 12.38 6.81 5.57
CA TYR A 56 12.93 7.60 4.47
C TYR A 56 14.46 7.57 4.36
N LEU A 57 15.11 6.42 4.64
CA LEU A 57 16.58 6.30 4.62
C LEU A 57 17.21 6.69 3.29
N PHE A 58 16.49 6.44 2.19
CA PHE A 58 16.99 6.70 0.84
C PHE A 58 16.53 8.04 0.25
N ILE A 59 15.87 8.90 1.03
CA ILE A 59 15.54 10.28 0.68
C ILE A 59 16.62 11.23 1.22
N ILE A 60 17.22 12.01 0.33
CA ILE A 60 18.32 12.95 0.62
C ILE A 60 17.89 14.42 0.56
N GLY A 61 16.68 14.69 0.10
CA GLY A 61 16.15 16.04 0.05
C GLY A 61 14.74 16.11 -0.50
N GLN A 62 14.17 17.31 -0.44
CA GLN A 62 12.89 17.63 -1.06
C GLN A 62 12.93 19.06 -1.60
N LYS A 63 12.25 19.28 -2.73
CA LYS A 63 12.15 20.57 -3.42
C LYS A 63 10.68 20.91 -3.56
N LYS A 64 10.28 22.12 -3.14
CA LYS A 64 8.94 22.64 -3.40
C LYS A 64 8.77 22.87 -4.90
N ILE A 65 7.65 22.40 -5.46
CA ILE A 65 7.38 22.51 -6.89
C ILE A 65 6.15 23.35 -7.23
N ASP A 66 5.36 23.76 -6.25
CA ASP A 66 4.25 24.69 -6.42
C ASP A 66 4.45 25.99 -5.61
N ALA A 67 3.83 27.07 -6.09
CA ALA A 67 3.91 28.38 -5.47
C ALA A 67 3.22 28.42 -4.09
N CYS A 68 2.22 27.56 -3.88
CA CYS A 68 1.50 27.43 -2.61
C CYS A 68 2.21 26.56 -1.57
N GLY A 69 3.29 25.84 -1.95
CA GLY A 69 4.08 25.02 -1.03
C GLY A 69 3.39 23.74 -0.56
N THR A 70 2.40 23.27 -1.31
CA THR A 70 1.62 22.06 -1.02
C THR A 70 2.19 20.80 -1.68
N ALA A 71 3.05 20.95 -2.69
CA ALA A 71 3.63 19.84 -3.44
C ALA A 71 5.17 19.84 -3.35
N TYR A 72 5.72 18.64 -3.10
CA TYR A 72 7.15 18.40 -3.00
C TYR A 72 7.61 17.36 -4.02
N GLU A 73 8.71 17.68 -4.70
CA GLU A 73 9.54 16.71 -5.40
C GLU A 73 10.58 16.17 -4.43
N TYR A 74 10.53 14.87 -4.16
CA TYR A 74 11.50 14.19 -3.31
C TYR A 74 12.71 13.74 -4.11
N ILE A 75 13.90 13.96 -3.55
CA ILE A 75 15.18 13.60 -4.14
C ILE A 75 15.67 12.32 -3.44
N THR A 76 15.74 11.22 -4.18
CA THR A 76 16.28 9.95 -3.70
C THR A 76 17.81 9.95 -3.76
N THR A 77 18.46 9.01 -3.06
CA THR A 77 19.88 8.73 -3.24
C THR A 77 20.24 8.45 -4.70
N LYS A 78 21.50 8.74 -5.07
CA LYS A 78 22.05 8.38 -6.38
C LYS A 78 22.50 6.92 -6.45
N ARG A 79 22.63 6.25 -5.30
CA ARG A 79 23.06 4.85 -5.18
C ARG A 79 22.21 3.95 -6.08
N LYS A 80 22.88 3.13 -6.89
CA LYS A 80 22.26 2.09 -7.73
C LYS A 80 22.55 0.67 -7.26
N ASN A 81 23.63 0.46 -6.52
CA ASN A 81 24.02 -0.84 -5.99
C ASN A 81 23.56 -0.95 -4.53
N PHE A 82 22.64 -1.88 -4.27
CA PHE A 82 22.08 -2.17 -2.94
C PHE A 82 22.56 -3.51 -2.39
N SER A 83 23.52 -4.17 -3.06
CA SER A 83 24.02 -5.48 -2.65
C SER A 83 24.44 -5.50 -1.18
N GLY A 84 24.07 -6.59 -0.50
CA GLY A 84 24.33 -6.79 0.92
C GLY A 84 23.28 -6.21 1.87
N ILE A 85 22.32 -5.41 1.39
CA ILE A 85 21.23 -4.86 2.23
C ILE A 85 20.40 -5.94 2.96
N GLY A 86 20.22 -7.11 2.34
CA GLY A 86 19.55 -8.26 2.99
C GLY A 86 20.26 -8.80 4.23
N LYS A 87 21.52 -8.39 4.50
CA LYS A 87 22.28 -8.76 5.70
C LYS A 87 22.00 -7.84 6.90
N TRP A 88 21.29 -6.73 6.72
CA TRP A 88 20.97 -5.80 7.80
C TRP A 88 20.18 -6.50 8.91
N ASN A 89 20.54 -6.17 10.16
CA ASN A 89 19.78 -6.57 11.32
C ASN A 89 18.65 -5.56 11.55
N THR A 90 17.42 -5.98 11.26
CA THR A 90 16.21 -5.16 11.42
C THR A 90 15.39 -5.49 12.68
N SER A 91 15.89 -6.38 13.54
CA SER A 91 15.13 -6.90 14.71
C SER A 91 14.80 -5.86 15.78
N ASN A 92 15.38 -4.66 15.72
CA ASN A 92 15.08 -3.53 16.59
C ASN A 92 14.31 -2.41 15.89
N VAL A 93 14.05 -2.52 14.59
CA VAL A 93 13.36 -1.49 13.81
C VAL A 93 11.88 -1.48 14.18
N THR A 94 11.36 -0.29 14.48
CA THR A 94 9.95 -0.03 14.76
C THR A 94 9.29 0.81 13.66
N ASP A 95 10.08 1.58 12.91
CA ASP A 95 9.59 2.47 11.85
C ASP A 95 10.31 2.19 10.52
N MET A 96 9.55 1.85 9.49
CA MET A 96 10.00 1.66 8.10
C MET A 96 9.23 2.56 7.11
N GLU A 97 8.63 3.65 7.59
CA GLU A 97 7.87 4.58 6.76
C GLU A 97 8.71 5.09 5.59
N GLY A 98 8.20 4.91 4.37
CA GLY A 98 8.85 5.40 3.16
C GLY A 98 10.29 4.91 2.96
N LEU A 99 10.67 3.77 3.56
CA LEU A 99 12.04 3.26 3.49
C LEU A 99 12.52 3.20 2.03
N PHE A 100 11.76 2.59 1.13
CA PHE A 100 12.07 2.52 -0.30
C PHE A 100 11.19 3.44 -1.16
N PHE A 101 10.66 4.52 -0.58
CA PHE A 101 9.84 5.50 -1.30
C PHE A 101 10.57 6.05 -2.53
N LYS A 102 9.94 5.97 -3.70
CA LYS A 102 10.44 6.40 -5.01
C LYS A 102 11.72 5.71 -5.48
N MET A 103 12.09 4.57 -4.88
CA MET A 103 13.26 3.79 -5.27
C MET A 103 12.95 2.89 -6.48
N LYS A 104 12.76 3.52 -7.65
CA LYS A 104 12.28 2.87 -8.88
C LYS A 104 13.01 1.60 -9.30
N ASP A 105 14.33 1.56 -9.08
CA ASP A 105 15.20 0.45 -9.49
C ASP A 105 15.46 -0.57 -8.36
N PHE A 106 14.94 -0.35 -7.15
CA PHE A 106 15.23 -1.22 -6.00
C PHE A 106 14.50 -2.56 -6.13
N ASN A 107 15.25 -3.66 -6.03
CA ASN A 107 14.72 -5.02 -6.09
C ASN A 107 15.62 -6.06 -5.40
N GLU A 108 16.37 -5.67 -4.36
CA GLU A 108 17.24 -6.60 -3.62
C GLU A 108 16.43 -7.48 -2.66
N ASP A 109 16.90 -8.72 -2.46
CA ASP A 109 16.28 -9.65 -1.51
C ASP A 109 16.42 -9.14 -0.07
N ILE A 110 15.26 -8.92 0.55
CA ILE A 110 15.06 -8.49 1.95
C ILE A 110 14.13 -9.47 2.70
N SER A 111 13.93 -10.68 2.16
CA SER A 111 13.05 -11.70 2.72
C SER A 111 13.50 -12.20 4.11
N THR A 112 14.77 -12.00 4.45
CA THR A 112 15.42 -12.40 5.71
C THR A 112 15.23 -11.39 6.85
N TRP A 113 14.69 -10.21 6.57
CA TRP A 113 14.50 -9.17 7.57
C TRP A 113 13.50 -9.59 8.65
N ASN A 114 13.79 -9.19 9.89
CA ASN A 114 12.89 -9.40 11.03
C ASN A 114 12.04 -8.14 11.25
N THR A 115 10.76 -8.22 10.91
CA THR A 115 9.80 -7.11 11.04
C THR A 115 8.89 -7.19 12.27
N SER A 116 9.12 -8.13 13.19
CA SER A 116 8.23 -8.41 14.35
C SER A 116 8.08 -7.26 15.35
N LYS A 117 8.89 -6.20 15.25
CA LYS A 117 8.77 -4.97 16.03
C LYS A 117 8.29 -3.76 15.23
N VAL A 118 8.14 -3.88 13.92
CA VAL A 118 7.75 -2.77 13.04
C VAL A 118 6.27 -2.46 13.25
N GLU A 119 5.99 -1.19 13.54
CA GLU A 119 4.64 -0.67 13.77
C GLU A 119 4.17 0.25 12.63
N ASN A 120 5.11 0.90 11.93
CA ASN A 120 4.86 1.82 10.82
C ASN A 120 5.53 1.31 9.51
N MET A 121 4.72 1.10 8.47
CA MET A 121 5.16 0.71 7.12
C MET A 121 4.49 1.57 6.03
N ILE A 122 3.97 2.76 6.39
CA ILE A 122 3.33 3.66 5.43
C ILE A 122 4.29 3.95 4.29
N SER A 123 3.80 3.90 3.05
CA SER A 123 4.56 4.24 1.84
C SER A 123 5.90 3.48 1.66
N MET A 124 6.11 2.36 2.36
CA MET A 124 7.42 1.69 2.40
C MET A 124 7.99 1.37 1.01
N PHE A 125 7.14 0.96 0.07
CA PHE A 125 7.49 0.69 -1.34
C PHE A 125 6.70 1.57 -2.31
N GLU A 126 6.21 2.74 -1.86
CA GLU A 126 5.48 3.65 -2.75
C GLU A 126 6.42 4.13 -3.88
N ASP A 127 5.99 4.00 -5.14
CA ASP A 127 6.76 4.27 -6.37
C ASP A 127 8.09 3.48 -6.48
N ALA A 128 8.17 2.28 -5.88
CA ALA A 128 9.28 1.34 -6.08
C ALA A 128 9.00 0.43 -7.30
N ASP A 129 8.98 1.02 -8.50
CA ASP A 129 8.50 0.42 -9.77
C ASP A 129 8.97 -1.02 -10.03
N SER A 130 10.24 -1.33 -9.75
CA SER A 130 10.88 -2.62 -10.04
C SER A 130 10.77 -3.64 -8.90
N PHE A 131 10.29 -3.25 -7.72
CA PHE A 131 10.32 -4.10 -6.54
C PHE A 131 9.36 -5.30 -6.69
N ASN A 132 9.88 -6.51 -6.52
CA ASN A 132 9.13 -7.75 -6.66
C ASN A 132 9.75 -8.91 -5.86
N GLN A 133 10.27 -8.64 -4.66
CA GLN A 133 10.90 -9.65 -3.80
C GLN A 133 9.93 -10.25 -2.79
N ALA A 134 10.18 -11.50 -2.40
CA ALA A 134 9.29 -12.25 -1.52
C ALA A 134 9.23 -11.65 -0.10
N LEU A 135 8.01 -11.38 0.38
CA LEU A 135 7.75 -10.78 1.71
C LEU A 135 6.87 -11.66 2.61
N ASN A 136 6.47 -12.85 2.16
CA ASN A 136 5.47 -13.68 2.85
C ASN A 136 5.90 -14.16 4.25
N ASN A 137 7.19 -14.07 4.59
CA ASN A 137 7.71 -14.46 5.90
C ASN A 137 7.77 -13.29 6.90
N TRP A 138 7.44 -12.07 6.48
CA TRP A 138 7.41 -10.92 7.36
C TRP A 138 6.28 -11.02 8.37
N ASP A 139 6.59 -10.63 9.60
CA ASP A 139 5.61 -10.42 10.66
C ASP A 139 5.12 -8.97 10.61
N VAL A 140 3.87 -8.77 10.21
CA VAL A 140 3.20 -7.47 10.14
C VAL A 140 2.13 -7.32 11.22
N SER A 141 2.12 -8.19 12.23
CA SER A 141 1.03 -8.27 13.24
C SER A 141 0.88 -7.03 14.12
N LYS A 142 1.90 -6.17 14.18
CA LYS A 142 1.88 -4.91 14.93
C LYS A 142 1.56 -3.68 14.06
N VAL A 143 1.52 -3.83 12.75
CA VAL A 143 1.24 -2.74 11.82
C VAL A 143 -0.23 -2.36 11.91
N LYS A 144 -0.50 -1.08 12.19
CA LYS A 144 -1.88 -0.55 12.29
C LYS A 144 -2.38 0.08 11.00
N THR A 145 -1.46 0.56 10.16
CA THR A 145 -1.78 1.21 8.89
C THR A 145 -0.85 0.69 7.80
N MET A 146 -1.45 0.31 6.67
CA MET A 146 -0.75 -0.13 5.46
C MET A 146 -0.91 0.88 4.32
N LYS A 147 -1.21 2.14 4.68
CA LYS A 147 -1.44 3.23 3.73
C LYS A 147 -0.29 3.32 2.73
N ASN A 148 -0.64 3.36 1.44
CA ASN A 148 0.27 3.50 0.30
C ASN A 148 1.41 2.45 0.22
N MET A 149 1.39 1.37 1.00
CA MET A 149 2.59 0.52 1.18
C MET A 149 3.21 0.02 -0.14
N PHE A 150 2.38 -0.32 -1.13
CA PHE A 150 2.80 -0.74 -2.48
C PHE A 150 2.22 0.16 -3.58
N ARG A 151 1.81 1.38 -3.24
CA ARG A 151 1.28 2.32 -4.23
C ARG A 151 2.31 2.56 -5.33
N GLY A 152 1.95 2.41 -6.60
CA GLY A 152 2.90 2.59 -7.70
C GLY A 152 4.03 1.56 -7.77
N ALA A 153 4.02 0.49 -6.97
CA ALA A 153 4.96 -0.63 -7.09
C ALA A 153 4.57 -1.50 -8.31
N ILE A 154 4.80 -0.97 -9.51
CA ILE A 154 4.25 -1.45 -10.79
C ILE A 154 4.48 -2.97 -10.99
N SER A 155 5.67 -3.46 -10.65
CA SER A 155 6.09 -4.85 -10.89
C SER A 155 5.72 -5.82 -9.77
N PHE A 156 5.25 -5.33 -8.62
CA PHE A 156 5.05 -6.14 -7.42
C PHE A 156 3.93 -7.16 -7.62
N ASN A 157 4.25 -8.44 -7.43
CA ASN A 157 3.30 -9.54 -7.55
C ASN A 157 3.69 -10.76 -6.68
N GLN A 158 4.07 -10.52 -5.42
CA GLN A 158 4.54 -11.57 -4.50
C GLN A 158 3.46 -12.00 -3.51
N VAL A 159 3.50 -13.27 -3.12
CA VAL A 159 2.53 -13.87 -2.20
C VAL A 159 2.59 -13.19 -0.83
N LEU A 160 1.43 -12.84 -0.26
CA LEU A 160 1.28 -12.19 1.05
C LEU A 160 0.28 -12.92 1.98
N ASN A 161 -0.10 -14.15 1.64
CA ASN A 161 -1.20 -14.86 2.31
C ASN A 161 -0.94 -15.25 3.77
N LYS A 162 0.33 -15.21 4.23
CA LYS A 162 0.71 -15.47 5.63
C LYS A 162 0.68 -14.23 6.52
N TRP A 163 0.51 -13.05 5.96
CA TRP A 163 0.48 -11.82 6.74
C TRP A 163 -0.71 -11.80 7.69
N ASN A 164 -0.44 -11.52 8.96
CA ASN A 164 -1.47 -11.26 9.95
C ASN A 164 -1.82 -9.76 9.95
N VAL A 165 -2.91 -9.41 9.26
CA VAL A 165 -3.39 -8.02 9.16
C VAL A 165 -4.55 -7.71 10.12
N SER A 166 -4.77 -8.54 11.16
CA SER A 166 -5.95 -8.43 12.04
C SER A 166 -6.02 -7.13 12.84
N GLU A 167 -4.90 -6.43 13.02
CA GLU A 167 -4.80 -5.16 13.73
C GLU A 167 -4.82 -3.94 12.81
N VAL A 168 -4.83 -4.14 11.49
CA VAL A 168 -4.85 -3.03 10.52
C VAL A 168 -6.21 -2.34 10.54
N ILE A 169 -6.17 -1.01 10.64
CA ILE A 169 -7.36 -0.14 10.62
C ILE A 169 -7.49 0.66 9.32
N ASP A 170 -6.39 0.83 8.58
CA ASP A 170 -6.32 1.66 7.37
C ASP A 170 -5.49 0.97 6.28
N MET A 171 -6.11 0.77 5.11
CA MET A 171 -5.51 0.17 3.91
C MET A 171 -5.65 1.10 2.69
N GLU A 172 -5.83 2.40 2.92
CA GLU A 172 -5.92 3.42 1.87
C GLU A 172 -4.76 3.30 0.86
N GLU A 173 -5.09 3.29 -0.44
CA GLU A 173 -4.13 3.27 -1.55
C GLU A 173 -3.09 2.11 -1.51
N MET A 174 -3.26 1.08 -0.67
CA MET A 174 -2.21 0.07 -0.41
C MET A 174 -1.63 -0.56 -1.68
N PHE A 175 -2.47 -0.87 -2.68
CA PHE A 175 -2.08 -1.39 -3.98
C PHE A 175 -2.51 -0.48 -5.14
N GLU A 176 -2.72 0.81 -4.89
CA GLU A 176 -3.04 1.75 -5.97
C GLU A 176 -1.91 1.72 -7.01
N ALA A 177 -2.24 1.58 -8.29
CA ALA A 177 -1.30 1.49 -9.41
C ALA A 177 -0.24 0.37 -9.33
N ALA A 178 -0.41 -0.62 -8.45
CA ALA A 178 0.38 -1.86 -8.44
C ALA A 178 -0.05 -2.77 -9.61
N TYR A 179 0.29 -2.37 -10.84
CA TYR A 179 -0.32 -2.88 -12.08
C TYR A 179 -0.27 -4.40 -12.22
N LYS A 180 0.80 -5.06 -11.73
CA LYS A 180 0.99 -6.51 -11.84
C LYS A 180 0.45 -7.31 -10.67
N PHE A 181 -0.01 -6.68 -9.59
CA PHE A 181 -0.44 -7.38 -8.40
C PHE A 181 -1.69 -8.22 -8.66
N ASN A 182 -1.59 -9.54 -8.46
CA ASN A 182 -2.69 -10.48 -8.65
C ASN A 182 -2.55 -11.70 -7.70
N GLN A 183 -2.22 -11.44 -6.43
CA GLN A 183 -1.97 -12.50 -5.44
C GLN A 183 -3.17 -12.70 -4.51
N ASN A 184 -3.40 -13.96 -4.13
CA ASN A 184 -4.53 -14.32 -3.30
C ASN A 184 -4.32 -13.84 -1.85
N ILE A 185 -5.18 -12.91 -1.44
CA ILE A 185 -5.23 -12.29 -0.09
C ILE A 185 -6.58 -12.53 0.60
N ASN A 186 -7.38 -13.48 0.10
CA ASN A 186 -8.70 -13.81 0.66
C ASN A 186 -8.60 -14.41 2.09
N SER A 187 -7.40 -14.80 2.54
CA SER A 187 -7.15 -15.28 3.91
C SER A 187 -6.99 -14.15 4.94
N TRP A 188 -6.86 -12.90 4.50
CA TRP A 188 -6.65 -11.78 5.40
C TRP A 188 -7.87 -11.50 6.27
N ASN A 189 -7.62 -11.30 7.57
CA ASN A 189 -8.64 -10.82 8.49
C ASN A 189 -8.69 -9.29 8.48
N VAL A 190 -9.62 -8.73 7.69
CA VAL A 190 -9.81 -7.28 7.54
C VAL A 190 -10.91 -6.70 8.44
N SER A 191 -11.35 -7.43 9.48
CA SER A 191 -12.55 -7.05 10.26
C SER A 191 -12.45 -5.72 11.02
N LYS A 192 -11.24 -5.20 11.24
CA LYS A 192 -10.98 -3.91 11.90
C LYS A 192 -10.76 -2.75 10.94
N VAL A 193 -10.59 -3.03 9.64
CA VAL A 193 -10.30 -2.01 8.63
C VAL A 193 -11.51 -1.09 8.49
N LYS A 194 -11.26 0.22 8.54
CA LYS A 194 -12.26 1.27 8.37
C LYS A 194 -12.14 1.98 7.01
N ASN A 195 -10.92 2.09 6.49
CA ASN A 195 -10.65 2.77 5.23
C ASN A 195 -10.01 1.79 4.22
N MET A 196 -10.67 1.61 3.07
CA MET A 196 -10.18 0.86 1.91
C MET A 196 -10.23 1.73 0.64
N SER A 197 -10.28 3.05 0.78
CA SER A 197 -10.34 3.95 -0.36
C SER A 197 -9.09 3.75 -1.22
N TYR A 198 -9.28 3.75 -2.55
CA TYR A 198 -8.23 3.58 -3.56
C TYR A 198 -7.42 2.27 -3.47
N MET A 199 -7.79 1.31 -2.60
CA MET A 199 -6.93 0.15 -2.26
C MET A 199 -6.43 -0.63 -3.49
N PHE A 200 -7.26 -0.84 -4.50
CA PHE A 200 -6.89 -1.50 -5.76
C PHE A 200 -7.05 -0.59 -6.97
N ASN A 201 -7.16 0.74 -6.79
CA ASN A 201 -7.30 1.67 -7.92
C ASN A 201 -6.17 1.42 -8.93
N SER A 202 -6.52 1.18 -10.18
CA SER A 202 -5.59 0.89 -11.28
C SER A 202 -4.73 -0.37 -11.09
N ALA A 203 -5.05 -1.30 -10.18
CA ALA A 203 -4.40 -2.62 -10.09
C ALA A 203 -4.87 -3.53 -11.25
N LYS A 204 -4.42 -3.23 -12.47
CA LYS A 204 -4.97 -3.73 -13.75
C LYS A 204 -5.09 -5.26 -13.84
N GLU A 205 -4.17 -5.99 -13.23
CA GLU A 205 -4.12 -7.46 -13.27
C GLU A 205 -4.92 -8.14 -12.14
N PHE A 206 -5.37 -7.39 -11.13
CA PHE A 206 -5.99 -7.96 -9.94
C PHE A 206 -7.34 -8.60 -10.26
N ASN A 207 -7.46 -9.91 -9.98
CA ASN A 207 -8.70 -10.68 -10.14
C ASN A 207 -8.75 -11.88 -9.18
N GLN A 208 -8.48 -11.63 -7.90
CA GLN A 208 -8.47 -12.66 -6.85
C GLN A 208 -9.73 -12.57 -5.98
N PRO A 209 -10.22 -13.71 -5.45
CA PRO A 209 -11.43 -13.72 -4.64
C PRO A 209 -11.23 -12.93 -3.34
N LEU A 210 -12.29 -12.25 -2.89
CA LEU A 210 -12.33 -11.48 -1.63
C LEU A 210 -13.59 -11.78 -0.82
N ASP A 211 -14.29 -12.87 -1.14
CA ASP A 211 -15.58 -13.26 -0.58
C ASP A 211 -15.52 -13.64 0.91
N LYS A 212 -14.33 -13.93 1.44
CA LYS A 212 -14.10 -14.25 2.87
C LYS A 212 -13.83 -13.02 3.72
N TRP A 213 -13.63 -11.85 3.11
CA TRP A 213 -13.36 -10.63 3.85
C TRP A 213 -14.58 -10.17 4.65
N ASN A 214 -14.36 -9.92 5.93
CA ASN A 214 -15.36 -9.27 6.78
C ASN A 214 -15.20 -7.74 6.69
N VAL A 215 -15.95 -7.10 5.80
CA VAL A 215 -15.90 -5.65 5.60
C VAL A 215 -16.91 -4.85 6.45
N SER A 216 -17.52 -5.45 7.48
CA SER A 216 -18.58 -4.81 8.27
C SER A 216 -18.17 -3.60 9.12
N SER A 217 -16.87 -3.33 9.20
CA SER A 217 -16.31 -2.14 9.87
C SER A 217 -15.91 -1.03 8.89
N VAL A 218 -15.91 -1.30 7.57
CA VAL A 218 -15.46 -0.35 6.56
C VAL A 218 -16.45 0.80 6.43
N GLU A 219 -15.93 2.02 6.41
CA GLU A 219 -16.67 3.26 6.26
C GLU A 219 -16.41 3.94 4.90
N ASP A 220 -15.26 3.70 4.27
CA ASP A 220 -14.87 4.30 2.99
C ASP A 220 -14.32 3.26 2.00
N MET A 221 -14.94 3.19 0.81
CA MET A 221 -14.56 2.37 -0.33
C MET A 221 -14.42 3.20 -1.62
N THR A 222 -14.24 4.52 -1.49
CA THR A 222 -14.04 5.45 -2.62
C THR A 222 -12.95 4.94 -3.54
N CYS A 223 -13.21 4.86 -4.83
CA CYS A 223 -12.26 4.42 -5.86
C CYS A 223 -11.64 3.02 -5.66
N MET A 224 -12.17 2.17 -4.76
CA MET A 224 -11.49 0.92 -4.35
C MET A 224 -11.09 0.02 -5.52
N PHE A 225 -11.93 -0.11 -6.55
CA PHE A 225 -11.68 -0.88 -7.78
C PHE A 225 -11.69 -0.02 -9.06
N ARG A 226 -11.51 1.30 -8.92
CA ARG A 226 -11.40 2.22 -10.06
C ARG A 226 -10.32 1.74 -11.03
N TYR A 227 -10.59 1.72 -12.34
CA TYR A 227 -9.69 1.22 -13.39
C TYR A 227 -9.15 -0.21 -13.18
N THR A 228 -9.76 -1.04 -12.33
CA THR A 228 -9.33 -2.43 -12.08
C THR A 228 -9.90 -3.36 -13.16
N LYS A 229 -9.38 -3.21 -14.39
CA LYS A 229 -10.03 -3.70 -15.62
C LYS A 229 -10.33 -5.20 -15.65
N LYS A 230 -9.57 -6.04 -14.95
CA LYS A 230 -9.75 -7.51 -14.94
C LYS A 230 -10.61 -8.03 -13.78
N PHE A 231 -10.89 -7.21 -12.77
CA PHE A 231 -11.58 -7.68 -11.57
C PHE A 231 -13.02 -8.09 -11.87
N ASN A 232 -13.37 -9.34 -11.55
CA ASN A 232 -14.72 -9.88 -11.72
C ASN A 232 -15.01 -10.99 -10.70
N GLN A 233 -14.74 -10.72 -9.42
CA GLN A 233 -14.90 -11.69 -8.33
C GLN A 233 -16.11 -11.36 -7.46
N ALA A 234 -16.72 -12.38 -6.87
CA ALA A 234 -17.96 -12.24 -6.13
C ALA A 234 -17.76 -11.42 -4.85
N LEU A 235 -18.61 -10.41 -4.66
CA LEU A 235 -18.62 -9.52 -3.48
C LEU A 235 -19.99 -9.50 -2.76
N ASN A 236 -20.97 -10.28 -3.23
CA ASN A 236 -22.35 -10.23 -2.72
C ASN A 236 -22.49 -10.70 -1.26
N SER A 237 -21.45 -11.33 -0.69
CA SER A 237 -21.37 -11.72 0.73
C SER A 237 -20.99 -10.57 1.67
N TRP A 238 -20.49 -9.46 1.13
CA TRP A 238 -20.01 -8.34 1.94
C TRP A 238 -21.14 -7.62 2.67
N ASN A 239 -20.95 -7.41 3.97
CA ASN A 239 -21.80 -6.53 4.76
C ASN A 239 -21.29 -5.09 4.65
N VAL A 240 -21.85 -4.32 3.71
CA VAL A 240 -21.49 -2.92 3.47
C VAL A 240 -22.34 -1.91 4.26
N SER A 241 -23.09 -2.35 5.27
CA SER A 241 -24.07 -1.50 5.97
C SER A 241 -23.46 -0.30 6.72
N LYS A 242 -22.15 -0.28 6.98
CA LYS A 242 -21.46 0.88 7.58
C LYS A 242 -20.78 1.81 6.57
N VAL A 243 -20.71 1.41 5.29
CA VAL A 243 -20.02 2.20 4.27
C VAL A 243 -20.79 3.50 4.02
N LYS A 244 -20.06 4.61 4.00
CA LYS A 244 -20.56 5.97 3.75
C LYS A 244 -20.20 6.46 2.35
N TYR A 245 -19.07 6.02 1.79
CA TYR A 245 -18.54 6.52 0.53
C TYR A 245 -18.17 5.36 -0.41
N MET A 246 -18.74 5.38 -1.61
CA MET A 246 -18.47 4.43 -2.71
C MET A 246 -18.28 5.20 -4.04
N GLU A 247 -17.90 6.48 -3.96
CA GLU A 247 -17.63 7.32 -5.14
C GLU A 247 -16.61 6.63 -6.04
N GLU A 248 -16.92 6.54 -7.34
CA GLU A 248 -16.07 5.93 -8.37
C GLU A 248 -15.55 4.49 -8.05
N MET A 249 -16.20 3.75 -7.13
CA MET A 249 -15.70 2.44 -6.65
C MET A 249 -15.41 1.44 -7.78
N PHE A 250 -16.24 1.41 -8.83
CA PHE A 250 -16.08 0.56 -10.02
C PHE A 250 -15.99 1.41 -11.31
N TYR A 251 -15.55 2.67 -11.21
CA TYR A 251 -15.33 3.53 -12.37
C TYR A 251 -14.35 2.88 -13.35
N GLU A 252 -14.76 2.69 -14.60
CA GLU A 252 -13.98 1.97 -15.63
C GLU A 252 -13.50 0.56 -15.21
N ALA A 253 -14.21 -0.12 -14.30
CA ALA A 253 -13.98 -1.54 -13.99
C ALA A 253 -14.59 -2.44 -15.09
N GLU A 254 -13.97 -2.42 -16.27
CA GLU A 254 -14.54 -2.93 -17.53
C GLU A 254 -15.03 -4.39 -17.49
N SER A 255 -14.42 -5.25 -16.67
CA SER A 255 -14.81 -6.67 -16.57
C SER A 255 -15.84 -6.98 -15.50
N PHE A 256 -16.09 -6.08 -14.56
CA PHE A 256 -16.88 -6.37 -13.37
C PHE A 256 -18.35 -6.54 -13.72
N ASN A 257 -18.93 -7.71 -13.39
CA ASN A 257 -20.34 -8.00 -13.59
C ASN A 257 -20.89 -9.00 -12.56
N GLN A 258 -20.44 -8.92 -11.31
CA GLN A 258 -20.91 -9.79 -10.23
C GLN A 258 -22.09 -9.18 -9.49
N SER A 259 -23.02 -10.02 -9.05
CA SER A 259 -24.22 -9.56 -8.33
C SER A 259 -23.87 -8.83 -7.03
N LEU A 260 -24.60 -7.75 -6.75
CA LEU A 260 -24.50 -6.95 -5.52
C LEU A 260 -25.86 -6.73 -4.86
N ASN A 261 -26.87 -7.52 -5.25
CA ASN A 261 -28.26 -7.30 -4.83
C ASN A 261 -28.50 -7.47 -3.32
N ARG A 262 -27.57 -8.08 -2.57
CA ARG A 262 -27.66 -8.24 -1.11
C ARG A 262 -27.05 -7.09 -0.32
N TRP A 263 -26.40 -6.14 -0.98
CA TRP A 263 -25.77 -5.02 -0.30
C TRP A 263 -26.81 -4.09 0.33
N ASN A 264 -26.64 -3.80 1.62
CA ASN A 264 -27.40 -2.77 2.30
C ASN A 264 -26.68 -1.42 2.15
N VAL A 265 -27.11 -0.61 1.18
CA VAL A 265 -26.53 0.71 0.89
C VAL A 265 -27.24 1.88 1.60
N SER A 266 -28.10 1.61 2.58
CA SER A 266 -28.94 2.66 3.21
C SER A 266 -28.16 3.76 3.94
N ASN A 267 -26.90 3.50 4.30
CA ASN A 267 -26.01 4.47 4.97
C ASN A 267 -25.04 5.16 4.01
N VAL A 268 -25.02 4.79 2.72
CA VAL A 268 -24.12 5.37 1.73
C VAL A 268 -24.60 6.77 1.36
N ARG A 269 -23.69 7.74 1.48
CA ARG A 269 -23.94 9.16 1.22
C ARG A 269 -23.53 9.57 -0.19
N ASN A 270 -22.53 8.91 -0.76
CA ASN A 270 -21.99 9.22 -2.09
C ASN A 270 -21.67 7.93 -2.86
N MET A 271 -22.34 7.78 -4.01
CA MET A 271 -22.12 6.76 -5.05
C MET A 271 -21.93 7.42 -6.42
N ALA A 272 -21.50 8.68 -6.46
CA ALA A 272 -21.25 9.40 -7.70
C ALA A 272 -20.29 8.59 -8.57
N ARG A 273 -20.65 8.42 -9.85
CA ARG A 273 -19.87 7.69 -10.86
C ARG A 273 -19.46 6.25 -10.48
N MET A 274 -20.13 5.62 -9.51
CA MET A 274 -19.73 4.30 -8.97
C MET A 274 -19.54 3.23 -10.07
N PHE A 275 -20.40 3.20 -11.10
CA PHE A 275 -20.32 2.28 -12.24
C PHE A 275 -20.15 3.02 -13.58
N CYS A 276 -19.66 4.26 -13.56
CA CYS A 276 -19.42 5.01 -14.79
C CYS A 276 -18.38 4.26 -15.65
N ASP A 277 -18.70 4.05 -16.92
CA ASP A 277 -17.90 3.29 -17.88
C ASP A 277 -17.56 1.85 -17.44
N ALA A 278 -18.33 1.26 -16.51
CA ALA A 278 -18.27 -0.16 -16.18
C ALA A 278 -18.95 -0.99 -17.29
N LYS A 279 -18.23 -1.17 -18.40
CA LYS A 279 -18.75 -1.64 -19.71
C LYS A 279 -19.55 -2.94 -19.68
N LYS A 280 -19.30 -3.84 -18.72
CA LYS A 280 -20.04 -5.12 -18.59
C LYS A 280 -21.11 -5.13 -17.50
N PHE A 281 -21.15 -4.13 -16.62
CA PHE A 281 -21.99 -4.18 -15.44
C PHE A 281 -23.48 -4.00 -15.79
N ASN A 282 -24.27 -5.07 -15.61
CA ASN A 282 -25.69 -5.11 -15.94
C ASN A 282 -26.56 -5.82 -14.89
N GLN A 283 -26.07 -5.89 -13.65
CA GLN A 283 -26.71 -6.63 -12.58
C GLN A 283 -27.96 -5.92 -12.03
N ASP A 284 -28.89 -6.71 -11.49
CA ASP A 284 -30.10 -6.19 -10.85
C ASP A 284 -29.76 -5.58 -9.48
N LEU A 285 -30.10 -4.29 -9.32
CA LEU A 285 -29.93 -3.50 -8.10
C LEU A 285 -31.28 -3.00 -7.55
N SER A 286 -32.40 -3.56 -7.98
CA SER A 286 -33.75 -3.16 -7.54
C SER A 286 -33.98 -3.31 -6.03
N MET A 287 -33.25 -4.22 -5.39
CA MET A 287 -33.34 -4.49 -3.94
C MET A 287 -32.60 -3.46 -3.08
N TRP A 288 -31.84 -2.54 -3.69
CA TRP A 288 -31.10 -1.52 -2.94
C TRP A 288 -32.04 -0.46 -2.34
N LYS A 289 -31.73 -0.07 -1.11
CA LYS A 289 -32.41 1.04 -0.41
C LYS A 289 -31.54 2.28 -0.47
N VAL A 290 -31.69 3.07 -1.52
CA VAL A 290 -30.95 4.32 -1.73
C VAL A 290 -31.73 5.48 -1.16
N GLN A 291 -31.12 6.27 -0.27
CA GLN A 291 -31.78 7.42 0.33
C GLN A 291 -31.85 8.57 -0.69
N GLY A 292 -32.90 9.40 -0.65
CA GLY A 292 -33.06 10.52 -1.59
C GLY A 292 -31.94 11.57 -1.52
N ALA A 293 -31.22 11.65 -0.40
CA ALA A 293 -30.06 12.54 -0.23
C ALA A 293 -28.72 11.92 -0.67
N THR A 294 -28.70 10.66 -1.11
CA THR A 294 -27.48 10.01 -1.59
C THR A 294 -27.09 10.58 -2.95
N ASP A 295 -25.83 11.03 -3.09
CA ASP A 295 -25.32 11.48 -4.38
C ASP A 295 -25.12 10.28 -5.33
N THR A 296 -25.84 10.27 -6.45
CA THR A 296 -25.72 9.24 -7.51
C THR A 296 -25.41 9.87 -8.88
N VAL A 297 -24.80 11.06 -8.90
CA VAL A 297 -24.46 11.78 -10.14
C VAL A 297 -23.62 10.89 -11.05
N ASN A 298 -24.05 10.72 -12.30
CA ASN A 298 -23.38 9.93 -13.33
C ASN A 298 -23.07 8.48 -12.93
N MET A 299 -23.76 7.91 -11.95
CA MET A 299 -23.47 6.57 -11.40
C MET A 299 -23.39 5.47 -12.47
N PHE A 300 -24.17 5.57 -13.54
CA PHE A 300 -24.25 4.56 -14.61
C PHE A 300 -23.84 5.08 -15.99
N LEU A 301 -23.31 6.31 -16.11
CA LEU A 301 -22.93 6.91 -17.40
C LEU A 301 -21.94 5.98 -18.13
N GLY A 302 -22.19 5.65 -19.41
CA GLY A 302 -21.34 4.75 -20.19
C GLY A 302 -21.45 3.26 -19.84
N SER A 303 -22.36 2.88 -18.93
CA SER A 303 -22.60 1.48 -18.54
C SER A 303 -23.90 0.91 -19.16
N PRO A 304 -24.07 -0.43 -19.23
CA PRO A 304 -25.32 -1.05 -19.67
C PRO A 304 -26.59 -0.68 -18.87
N LEU A 305 -26.44 -0.08 -17.69
CA LEU A 305 -27.53 0.39 -16.84
C LEU A 305 -27.90 1.86 -17.07
N GLU A 306 -27.16 2.62 -17.89
CA GLU A 306 -27.45 4.03 -18.18
C GLU A 306 -28.90 4.23 -18.65
N ASN A 307 -29.34 3.36 -19.55
CA ASN A 307 -30.68 3.34 -20.14
C ASN A 307 -31.65 2.38 -19.42
N ARG A 308 -31.22 1.72 -18.33
CA ARG A 308 -31.99 0.72 -17.56
C ARG A 308 -31.76 0.91 -16.06
N LYS A 309 -31.89 2.16 -15.60
CA LYS A 309 -31.65 2.52 -14.21
C LYS A 309 -32.61 1.76 -13.28
N PRO A 310 -32.14 1.24 -12.15
CA PRO A 310 -33.02 0.68 -11.11
C PRO A 310 -34.02 1.72 -10.62
N LYS A 311 -35.19 1.27 -10.19
CA LYS A 311 -36.15 2.11 -9.45
C LYS A 311 -36.00 1.81 -7.97
N TRP A 312 -35.58 2.79 -7.18
CA TRP A 312 -35.45 2.66 -5.73
C TRP A 312 -36.60 3.39 -5.03
N GLU A 313 -37.05 2.86 -3.90
CA GLU A 313 -38.07 3.51 -3.08
C GLU A 313 -37.50 4.83 -2.49
N GLY A 314 -38.16 5.96 -2.75
CA GLY A 314 -37.78 7.27 -2.21
C GLY A 314 -37.01 8.19 -3.17
N GLN A 315 -36.86 7.81 -4.45
CA GLN A 315 -36.45 8.68 -5.57
C GLN A 315 -37.63 9.03 -6.49
#